data_AF-A0A916RB90-F1
#
_entry.id   AF-A0A916RB90-F1
#
_cell.length_a   1.000
_cell.length_b   1.000
_cell.length_c   1.000
_cell.angle_alpha   90.00
_cell.angle_beta   90.00
_cell.angle_gamma   90.00
#
_symmetry.space_group_name_H-M   'P 1'
#
loop_
_entity.id
_entity.type
_entity.pdbx_description
1 polymer ?
#
loop_
_entity_poly.entity_id
_entity_poly.type
_entity_poly.pdbx_seq_one_letter_code
_entity_poly.pdbx_strand_id
1 'polypeptide(L)'
;MIADSLDRITPNIQPDGRSNHDEIFIDRSAQLKGLDCHTIYTIPISMAYSNQAPNLKVEYDDSQVLPMIMVETLGGEAYELGVAKMREIIYRRLKDVKSDLSLETDLFESREVLDRVCLVSGGHVRDLMFLMQSVIKRAGGQLPISARVVQRAITEARLPYQRSVQEKEWQVLVDVFRSKKVLNNQQHRSLLFNRCLLEYTYFNEKKKRKFGMMFTH
;
A
#
# COMPACT_ATOMS: atom_id res chain seq x y z
N MET A 1 28.39 -0.46 -9.28
CA MET A 1 26.99 -0.31 -9.74
C MET A 1 26.10 -0.42 -8.53
N ILE A 2 25.28 0.59 -8.25
CA ILE A 2 24.30 0.55 -7.15
C ILE A 2 22.97 0.14 -7.79
N ALA A 3 22.38 -0.96 -7.33
CA ALA A 3 21.07 -1.40 -7.78
C ALA A 3 20.00 -0.64 -6.97
N ASP A 4 19.07 0.01 -7.67
CA ASP A 4 17.92 0.70 -7.08
C ASP A 4 16.68 -0.22 -7.06
N SER A 5 15.69 0.11 -6.23
CA SER A 5 14.41 -0.59 -6.13
C SER A 5 14.55 -2.08 -5.74
N LEU A 6 15.49 -2.39 -4.84
CA LEU A 6 15.71 -3.75 -4.32
C LEU A 6 14.46 -4.36 -3.67
N ASP A 7 13.59 -3.52 -3.09
CA ASP A 7 12.30 -3.93 -2.50
C ASP A 7 11.25 -4.40 -3.53
N ARG A 8 11.50 -4.13 -4.82
CA ARG A 8 10.57 -4.47 -5.92
C ARG A 8 10.94 -5.74 -6.67
N ILE A 9 12.06 -6.37 -6.30
CA ILE A 9 12.47 -7.63 -6.90
C ILE A 9 11.38 -8.67 -6.58
N THR A 10 10.99 -9.47 -7.58
CA THR A 10 9.99 -10.51 -7.34
C THR A 10 10.59 -11.59 -6.44
N PRO A 11 9.91 -11.98 -5.34
CA PRO A 11 10.42 -13.02 -4.46
C PRO A 11 10.42 -14.35 -5.19
N ASN A 12 11.58 -14.99 -5.23
CA ASN A 12 11.73 -16.37 -5.66
C ASN A 12 12.02 -17.22 -4.42
N ILE A 13 11.07 -18.09 -4.05
CA ILE A 13 11.20 -18.96 -2.88
C ILE A 13 11.89 -20.26 -3.32
N GLN A 14 13.03 -20.53 -2.71
CA GLN A 14 13.84 -21.73 -2.91
C GLN A 14 13.26 -22.93 -2.12
N PRO A 15 13.65 -24.17 -2.46
CA PRO A 15 13.14 -25.38 -1.79
C PRO A 15 13.40 -25.44 -0.28
N ASP A 16 14.44 -24.76 0.20
CA ASP A 16 14.79 -24.62 1.62
C ASP A 16 13.93 -23.58 2.36
N GLY A 17 13.00 -22.93 1.65
CA GLY A 17 12.11 -21.89 2.17
C GLY A 17 12.74 -20.49 2.19
N ARG A 18 13.99 -20.32 1.77
CA ARG A 18 14.64 -19.01 1.64
C ARG A 18 14.22 -18.32 0.36
N SER A 19 14.35 -17.01 0.34
CA SER A 19 14.07 -16.18 -0.83
C SER A 19 15.35 -15.54 -1.37
N ASN A 20 15.33 -15.13 -2.64
CA ASN A 20 16.33 -14.23 -3.18
C ASN A 20 16.46 -12.90 -2.38
N HIS A 21 15.39 -12.47 -1.70
CA HIS A 21 15.49 -11.33 -0.79
C HIS A 21 16.34 -11.66 0.45
N ASP A 22 16.26 -12.88 0.98
CA ASP A 22 17.12 -13.29 2.09
C ASP A 22 18.58 -13.31 1.65
N GLU A 23 18.86 -13.73 0.41
CA GLU A 23 20.22 -13.65 -0.12
C GLU A 23 20.72 -12.20 -0.21
N ILE A 24 19.91 -11.29 -0.77
CA ILE A 24 20.29 -9.90 -0.97
C ILE A 24 20.48 -9.16 0.35
N PHE A 25 19.49 -9.25 1.24
CA PHE A 25 19.48 -8.45 2.45
C PHE A 25 20.22 -9.11 3.60
N ILE A 26 20.22 -10.45 3.75
CA ILE A 26 20.88 -11.11 4.87
C ILE A 26 22.24 -11.66 4.46
N ASP A 27 22.31 -12.56 3.48
CA ASP A 27 23.58 -13.23 3.13
C ASP A 27 24.62 -12.26 2.54
N ARG A 28 24.14 -11.21 1.88
CA ARG A 28 24.95 -10.15 1.26
C ARG A 28 24.87 -8.81 2.02
N SER A 29 24.52 -8.85 3.30
CA SER A 29 24.41 -7.64 4.14
C SER A 29 25.72 -6.85 4.20
N ALA A 30 26.87 -7.53 4.23
CA ALA A 30 28.18 -6.89 4.27
C ALA A 30 28.43 -5.99 3.04
N GLN A 31 27.99 -6.40 1.85
CA GLN A 31 28.09 -5.60 0.63
C GLN A 31 27.19 -4.37 0.70
N LEU A 32 25.99 -4.50 1.26
CA LEU A 32 25.06 -3.37 1.44
C LEU A 32 25.59 -2.39 2.50
N LYS A 33 26.07 -2.90 3.63
CA LYS A 33 26.62 -2.10 4.74
C LYS A 33 28.00 -1.50 4.46
N GLY A 34 28.67 -1.91 3.39
CA GLY A 34 30.01 -1.46 3.03
C GLY A 34 30.07 -0.05 2.42
N LEU A 35 28.93 0.64 2.28
CA LEU A 35 28.90 2.03 1.82
C LEU A 35 29.37 2.97 2.94
N ASP A 36 30.31 3.85 2.63
CA ASP A 36 30.85 4.86 3.57
C ASP A 36 29.90 6.05 3.74
N CYS A 37 28.64 5.77 4.09
CA CYS A 37 27.61 6.77 4.35
C CYS A 37 26.43 6.20 5.14
N HIS A 38 25.60 7.08 5.71
CA HIS A 38 24.33 6.69 6.31
C HIS A 38 23.35 6.22 5.22
N THR A 39 22.93 4.96 5.30
CA THR A 39 22.03 4.36 4.31
C THR A 39 20.74 3.91 4.98
N ILE A 40 19.61 4.22 4.33
CA ILE A 40 18.29 3.71 4.70
C ILE A 40 17.87 2.72 3.63
N TYR A 41 17.74 1.44 4.00
CA TYR A 41 17.24 0.41 3.11
C TYR A 41 15.73 0.23 3.29
N THR A 42 15.01 0.25 2.18
CA THR A 42 13.64 -0.24 2.12
C THR A 42 13.65 -1.71 1.77
N ILE A 43 13.00 -2.53 2.58
CA ILE A 43 12.84 -3.97 2.34
C ILE A 43 11.37 -4.28 2.03
N PRO A 44 11.09 -5.38 1.32
CA PRO A 44 9.73 -5.87 1.17
C PRO A 44 9.10 -6.13 2.55
N ILE A 45 7.87 -5.68 2.75
CA ILE A 45 7.14 -5.89 4.02
C ILE A 45 7.04 -7.39 4.38
N SER A 46 6.93 -8.26 3.37
CA SER A 46 6.90 -9.71 3.55
C SER A 46 8.15 -10.27 4.26
N MET A 47 9.31 -9.59 4.17
CA MET A 47 10.51 -9.95 4.91
C MET A 47 10.43 -9.58 6.39
N ALA A 48 9.88 -8.40 6.72
CA ALA A 48 9.67 -7.99 8.11
C ALA A 48 8.71 -8.94 8.86
N TYR A 49 7.85 -9.64 8.11
CA TYR A 49 6.95 -10.68 8.62
C TYR A 49 7.45 -12.11 8.40
N SER A 50 8.64 -12.33 7.86
CA SER A 50 9.16 -13.69 7.63
C SER A 50 9.76 -14.29 8.90
N ASN A 51 10.09 -15.59 8.84
CA ASN A 51 10.88 -16.25 9.87
C ASN A 51 12.34 -15.75 9.93
N GLN A 52 12.78 -14.97 8.95
CA GLN A 52 14.10 -14.35 8.88
C GLN A 52 14.15 -12.94 9.51
N ALA A 53 13.01 -12.41 10.00
CA ALA A 53 12.97 -11.11 10.67
C ALA A 53 13.99 -10.94 11.82
N PRO A 54 14.29 -11.98 12.66
CA PRO A 54 15.36 -11.87 13.65
C PRO A 54 16.75 -11.67 13.03
N ASN A 55 17.03 -12.32 11.90
CA ASN A 55 18.31 -12.18 11.20
C ASN A 55 18.43 -10.79 10.57
N LEU A 56 17.35 -10.27 9.99
CA LEU A 56 17.32 -8.87 9.53
C LEU A 56 17.63 -7.88 10.65
N LYS A 57 17.12 -8.13 11.85
CA LYS A 57 17.41 -7.28 13.02
C LYS A 57 18.88 -7.32 13.42
N VAL A 58 19.53 -8.49 13.34
CA VAL A 58 20.97 -8.61 13.61
C VAL A 58 21.78 -7.80 12.58
N GLU A 59 21.35 -7.81 11.32
CA GLU A 59 22.08 -7.15 10.25
C GLU A 59 21.84 -5.63 10.18
N TYR A 60 20.62 -5.14 10.44
CA TYR A 60 20.23 -3.74 10.20
C TYR A 60 19.49 -3.05 11.35
N ASP A 61 19.49 -3.63 12.56
CA ASP A 61 18.66 -3.20 13.68
C ASP A 61 17.14 -3.32 13.41
N ASP A 62 16.33 -2.69 14.25
CA ASP A 62 14.87 -2.80 14.17
C ASP A 62 14.29 -2.17 12.89
N SER A 63 13.68 -2.99 12.05
CA SER A 63 12.96 -2.53 10.87
C SER A 63 11.75 -1.68 11.25
N GLN A 64 11.59 -0.51 10.62
CA GLN A 64 10.40 0.32 10.79
C GLN A 64 9.41 0.05 9.66
N VAL A 65 8.21 -0.40 10.02
CA VAL A 65 7.10 -0.53 9.09
C VAL A 65 6.28 0.75 9.09
N LEU A 66 6.18 1.39 7.93
CA LEU A 66 5.31 2.55 7.72
C LEU A 66 3.90 2.05 7.37
N PRO A 67 2.90 2.20 8.26
CA PRO A 67 1.55 1.73 7.99
C PRO A 67 0.85 2.59 6.94
N MET A 68 -0.18 2.03 6.33
CA MET A 68 -1.10 2.77 5.48
C MET A 68 -1.90 3.79 6.29
N ILE A 69 -2.29 4.89 5.64
CA ILE A 69 -3.17 5.89 6.22
C ILE A 69 -4.54 5.25 6.40
N MET A 70 -5.01 5.09 7.63
CA MET A 70 -6.32 4.47 7.89
C MET A 70 -7.44 5.32 7.26
N VAL A 71 -8.07 4.84 6.19
CA VAL A 71 -9.20 5.53 5.54
C VAL A 71 -10.55 4.93 5.92
N GLU A 72 -10.54 3.74 6.53
CA GLU A 72 -11.73 3.03 7.00
C GLU A 72 -11.48 2.45 8.39
N THR A 73 -12.50 2.49 9.24
CA THR A 73 -12.50 1.86 10.55
C THR A 73 -12.62 0.34 10.42
N LEU A 74 -12.41 -0.39 11.52
CA LEU A 74 -12.64 -1.84 11.53
C LEU A 74 -14.08 -2.25 11.21
N GLY A 75 -15.05 -1.36 11.47
CA GLY A 75 -16.46 -1.56 11.14
C GLY A 75 -16.78 -1.35 9.65
N GLY A 76 -15.82 -0.85 8.85
CA GLY A 76 -16.02 -0.51 7.44
C GLY A 76 -16.47 0.92 7.20
N GLU A 77 -16.70 1.71 8.26
CA GLU A 77 -17.06 3.12 8.13
C GLU A 77 -15.85 3.97 7.73
N ALA A 78 -16.06 5.01 6.92
CA ALA A 78 -15.00 5.95 6.55
C ALA A 78 -14.36 6.59 7.81
N TYR A 79 -13.03 6.57 7.87
CA TYR A 79 -12.27 7.23 8.92
C TYR A 79 -11.84 8.62 8.45
N GLU A 80 -12.67 9.62 8.73
CA GLU A 80 -12.57 10.97 8.18
C GLU A 80 -11.18 11.62 8.35
N LEU A 81 -10.50 11.42 9.48
CA LEU A 81 -9.15 11.98 9.68
C LEU A 81 -8.15 11.45 8.64
N GLY A 82 -8.23 10.17 8.28
CA GLY A 82 -7.36 9.61 7.26
C GLY A 82 -7.80 9.97 5.84
N VAL A 83 -9.11 9.99 5.57
CA VAL A 83 -9.63 10.46 4.26
C VAL A 83 -9.21 11.92 4.03
N ALA A 84 -9.31 12.78 5.03
CA ALA A 84 -8.83 14.16 4.98
C ALA A 84 -7.32 14.25 4.70
N LYS A 85 -6.50 13.36 5.28
CA LYS A 85 -5.06 13.29 4.96
C LYS A 85 -4.81 12.84 3.52
N MET A 86 -5.61 11.94 2.98
CA MET A 86 -5.53 11.55 1.57
C MET A 86 -5.89 12.72 0.64
N ARG A 87 -6.96 13.47 0.96
CA ARG A 87 -7.30 14.72 0.25
C ARG A 87 -6.16 15.74 0.31
N GLU A 88 -5.55 15.92 1.48
CA GLU A 88 -4.41 16.83 1.66
C GLU A 88 -3.21 16.44 0.78
N ILE A 89 -2.91 15.15 0.63
CA ILE A 89 -1.85 14.68 -0.26
C ILE A 89 -2.15 15.06 -1.70
N ILE A 90 -3.39 14.84 -2.16
CA ILE A 90 -3.83 15.22 -3.51
C ILE A 90 -3.69 16.73 -3.70
N TYR A 91 -4.18 17.52 -2.73
CA TYR A 91 -4.11 18.97 -2.76
C TYR A 91 -2.67 19.47 -2.87
N ARG A 92 -1.76 18.98 -2.02
CA ARG A 92 -0.34 19.37 -2.04
C ARG A 92 0.33 19.07 -3.37
N ARG A 93 -0.05 17.99 -4.06
CA ARG A 93 0.48 17.65 -5.39
C ARG A 93 -0.04 18.54 -6.51
N LEU A 94 -1.26 19.06 -6.36
CA LEU A 94 -1.90 19.90 -7.37
C LEU A 94 -1.65 21.39 -7.15
N LYS A 95 -1.40 21.82 -5.91
CA LYS A 95 -1.17 23.22 -5.55
C LYS A 95 -0.01 23.82 -6.34
N ASP A 96 1.04 23.05 -6.59
CA ASP A 96 2.22 23.50 -7.37
C ASP A 96 1.90 23.69 -8.86
N VAL A 97 0.82 23.08 -9.36
CA VAL A 97 0.36 23.20 -10.74
C VAL A 97 -0.72 24.27 -10.87
N LYS A 98 -1.65 24.34 -9.91
CA LYS A 98 -2.76 25.30 -9.88
C LYS A 98 -3.18 25.57 -8.43
N SER A 99 -2.70 26.66 -7.85
CA SER A 99 -2.88 27.00 -6.43
C SER A 99 -4.32 27.26 -6.00
N ASP A 100 -5.14 27.76 -6.92
CA ASP A 100 -6.50 28.26 -6.63
C ASP A 100 -7.58 27.22 -6.93
N LEU A 101 -7.18 26.01 -7.34
CA LEU A 101 -8.09 24.93 -7.69
C LEU A 101 -8.66 24.27 -6.42
N SER A 102 -9.97 24.40 -6.21
CA SER A 102 -10.69 23.63 -5.21
C SER A 102 -10.88 22.19 -5.68
N LEU A 103 -10.43 21.22 -4.88
CA LEU A 103 -10.60 19.81 -5.24
C LEU A 103 -12.07 19.40 -5.31
N GLU A 104 -12.90 19.91 -4.40
CA GLU A 104 -14.26 19.44 -4.17
C GLU A 104 -15.29 20.13 -5.09
N THR A 105 -14.94 21.27 -5.69
CA THR A 105 -15.85 22.06 -6.54
C THR A 105 -15.36 22.24 -7.97
N ASP A 106 -14.03 22.29 -8.18
CA ASP A 106 -13.47 22.59 -9.50
C ASP A 106 -12.89 21.34 -10.16
N LEU A 107 -12.23 20.48 -9.37
CA LEU A 107 -11.63 19.25 -9.89
C LEU A 107 -12.61 18.09 -9.92
N PHE A 108 -13.38 17.87 -8.86
CA PHE A 108 -14.38 16.80 -8.78
C PHE A 108 -15.78 17.37 -8.72
N GLU A 109 -16.77 16.63 -9.21
CA GLU A 109 -18.17 17.09 -9.22
C GLU A 109 -18.78 17.17 -7.83
N SER A 110 -18.20 16.45 -6.85
CA SER A 110 -18.54 16.55 -5.45
C SER A 110 -17.42 16.00 -4.57
N ARG A 111 -17.49 16.32 -3.27
CA ARG A 111 -16.59 15.76 -2.26
C ARG A 111 -16.71 14.24 -2.16
N GLU A 112 -17.91 13.69 -2.29
CA GLU A 112 -18.15 12.24 -2.21
C GLU A 112 -17.41 11.50 -3.33
N VAL A 113 -17.32 12.09 -4.52
CA VAL A 113 -16.57 11.52 -5.65
C VAL A 113 -15.06 11.53 -5.39
N LEU A 114 -14.53 12.60 -4.79
CA LEU A 114 -13.13 12.68 -4.34
C LEU A 114 -12.84 11.68 -3.21
N ASP A 115 -13.71 11.61 -2.21
CA ASP A 115 -13.56 10.71 -1.07
C ASP A 115 -13.58 9.25 -1.52
N ARG A 116 -14.35 8.92 -2.56
CA ARG A 116 -14.33 7.59 -3.17
C ARG A 116 -12.96 7.20 -3.72
N VAL A 117 -12.23 8.14 -4.33
CA VAL A 117 -10.84 7.89 -4.78
C VAL A 117 -9.93 7.63 -3.58
N CYS A 118 -10.11 8.37 -2.49
CA CYS A 118 -9.34 8.21 -1.26
C CYS A 118 -9.60 6.84 -0.60
N LEU A 119 -10.88 6.46 -0.42
CA LEU A 119 -11.28 5.19 0.18
C LEU A 119 -10.79 4.00 -0.65
N VAL A 120 -11.02 4.02 -1.97
CA VAL A 120 -10.62 2.94 -2.87
C VAL A 120 -9.11 2.81 -3.01
N SER A 121 -8.31 3.77 -2.54
CA SER A 121 -6.84 3.61 -2.47
C SER A 121 -6.36 2.82 -1.25
N GLY A 122 -7.25 2.53 -0.27
CA GLY A 122 -6.89 1.83 0.96
C GLY A 122 -5.83 2.56 1.78
N GLY A 123 -5.73 3.89 1.65
CA GLY A 123 -4.71 4.65 2.36
C GLY A 123 -3.29 4.52 1.83
N HIS A 124 -3.10 3.77 0.73
CA HIS A 124 -1.79 3.59 0.12
C HIS A 124 -1.50 4.71 -0.87
N VAL A 125 -0.57 5.59 -0.49
CA VAL A 125 -0.28 6.85 -1.22
C VAL A 125 0.13 6.60 -2.67
N ARG A 126 0.89 5.54 -2.96
CA ARG A 126 1.32 5.25 -4.33
C ARG A 126 0.13 4.84 -5.21
N ASP A 127 -0.78 4.00 -4.70
CA ASP A 127 -1.96 3.59 -5.47
C ASP A 127 -2.96 4.74 -5.60
N LEU A 128 -3.05 5.63 -4.60
CA LEU A 128 -3.76 6.90 -4.71
C LEU A 128 -3.25 7.73 -5.89
N MET A 129 -1.91 7.88 -6.02
CA MET A 129 -1.33 8.66 -7.12
C MET A 129 -1.55 7.99 -8.49
N PHE A 130 -1.46 6.66 -8.58
CA PHE A 130 -1.78 5.95 -9.83
C PHE A 130 -3.25 6.09 -10.21
N LEU A 131 -4.16 5.97 -9.23
CA LEU A 131 -5.59 6.15 -9.46
C LEU A 131 -5.91 7.59 -9.88
N MET A 132 -5.35 8.60 -9.20
CA MET A 132 -5.48 10.00 -9.59
C MET A 132 -4.98 10.27 -11.00
N GLN A 133 -3.82 9.73 -11.37
CA GLN A 133 -3.29 9.86 -12.73
C GLN A 133 -4.25 9.24 -13.76
N SER A 134 -4.80 8.05 -13.48
CA SER A 134 -5.79 7.38 -14.34
C SER A 134 -7.06 8.21 -14.49
N VAL A 135 -7.58 8.75 -13.38
CA VAL A 135 -8.76 9.60 -13.33
C VAL A 135 -8.56 10.88 -14.16
N ILE A 136 -7.46 11.61 -13.96
CA ILE A 136 -7.15 12.85 -14.69
C ILE A 136 -7.00 12.58 -16.19
N LYS A 137 -6.25 11.52 -16.57
CA LYS A 137 -6.09 11.15 -17.98
C LYS A 137 -7.43 10.87 -18.67
N ARG A 138 -8.35 10.21 -17.97
CA ARG A 138 -9.68 9.86 -18.51
C ARG A 138 -10.63 11.04 -18.57
N ALA A 139 -10.51 11.99 -17.65
CA ALA A 139 -11.28 13.21 -17.71
C ALA A 139 -11.01 13.98 -19.01
N GLY A 140 -9.81 13.84 -19.60
CA GLY A 140 -9.51 14.38 -20.93
C GLY A 140 -9.67 15.91 -21.01
N GLY A 141 -9.41 16.61 -19.89
CA GLY A 141 -9.62 18.05 -19.77
C GLY A 141 -11.04 18.49 -19.42
N GLN A 142 -12.00 17.57 -19.32
CA GLN A 142 -13.36 17.87 -18.86
C GLN A 142 -13.39 17.92 -17.34
N LEU A 143 -13.66 19.11 -16.81
CA LEU A 143 -13.85 19.37 -15.38
C LEU A 143 -15.26 19.94 -15.14
N PRO A 144 -15.90 19.65 -14.00
CA PRO A 144 -15.40 18.78 -12.93
C PRO A 144 -15.43 17.29 -13.32
N ILE A 145 -14.55 16.49 -12.71
CA ILE A 145 -14.43 15.05 -12.93
C ILE A 145 -15.66 14.36 -12.34
N SER A 146 -16.37 13.62 -13.18
CA SER A 146 -17.59 12.94 -12.77
C SER A 146 -17.38 11.60 -12.08
N ALA A 147 -18.38 11.17 -11.29
CA ALA A 147 -18.42 9.86 -10.66
C ALA A 147 -18.27 8.72 -11.67
N ARG A 148 -18.76 8.90 -12.90
CA ARG A 148 -18.62 7.92 -13.99
C ARG A 148 -17.17 7.74 -14.42
N VAL A 149 -16.40 8.83 -14.53
CA VAL A 149 -14.97 8.78 -14.86
C VAL A 149 -14.19 8.08 -13.74
N VAL A 150 -14.48 8.45 -12.49
CA VAL A 150 -13.87 7.82 -11.30
C VAL A 150 -14.18 6.33 -11.23
N GLN A 151 -15.45 5.94 -11.39
CA GLN A 151 -15.86 4.54 -11.40
C GLN A 151 -15.10 3.74 -12.45
N ARG A 152 -14.95 4.26 -13.67
CA ARG A 152 -14.22 3.58 -14.74
C ARG A 152 -12.75 3.41 -14.40
N ALA A 153 -12.11 4.45 -13.88
CA ALA A 153 -10.72 4.38 -13.45
C ALA A 153 -10.50 3.33 -12.35
N ILE A 154 -11.42 3.28 -11.39
CA ILE A 154 -11.44 2.28 -10.31
C ILE A 154 -11.58 0.87 -10.86
N THR A 155 -12.57 0.62 -11.73
CA THR A 155 -12.81 -0.72 -12.30
C THR A 155 -11.57 -1.26 -13.02
N GLU A 156 -10.88 -0.41 -13.79
CA GLU A 156 -9.67 -0.82 -14.52
C GLU A 156 -8.47 -1.01 -13.58
N ALA A 157 -8.33 -0.19 -12.55
CA ALA A 157 -7.26 -0.31 -11.55
C ALA A 157 -7.34 -1.64 -10.75
N ARG A 158 -8.52 -2.24 -10.64
CA ARG A 158 -8.73 -3.51 -9.90
C ARG A 158 -8.29 -4.75 -10.67
N LEU A 159 -8.29 -4.69 -12.01
CA LEU A 159 -8.05 -5.87 -12.85
C LEU A 159 -6.70 -6.57 -12.59
N PRO A 160 -5.57 -5.85 -12.43
CA PRO A 160 -4.29 -6.50 -12.14
C PRO A 160 -4.32 -7.26 -10.81
N TYR A 161 -4.91 -6.68 -9.76
CA TYR A 161 -5.04 -7.33 -8.45
C TYR A 161 -5.88 -8.59 -8.55
N GLN A 162 -7.08 -8.51 -9.17
CA GLN A 162 -7.95 -9.67 -9.37
C GLN A 162 -7.27 -10.81 -10.13
N ARG A 163 -6.46 -10.50 -11.16
CA ARG A 163 -5.72 -11.49 -11.93
C ARG A 163 -4.52 -12.08 -11.19
N SER A 164 -3.95 -11.32 -10.25
CA SER A 164 -2.77 -11.75 -9.48
C SER A 164 -3.11 -12.68 -8.31
N VAL A 165 -4.35 -12.64 -7.80
CA VAL A 165 -4.81 -13.48 -6.69
C VAL A 165 -5.09 -14.90 -7.19
N GLN A 166 -4.38 -15.87 -6.64
CA GLN A 166 -4.59 -17.28 -6.96
C GLN A 166 -5.91 -17.79 -6.35
N GLU A 167 -6.50 -18.83 -6.94
CA GLU A 167 -7.77 -19.41 -6.48
C GLU A 167 -7.79 -19.70 -4.97
N LYS A 168 -6.74 -20.35 -4.47
CA LYS A 168 -6.57 -20.68 -3.04
C LYS A 168 -6.38 -19.46 -2.12
N GLU A 169 -6.01 -18.31 -2.65
CA GLU A 169 -5.74 -17.10 -1.88
C GLU A 169 -7.02 -16.29 -1.64
N TRP A 170 -8.10 -16.52 -2.40
CA TRP A 170 -9.39 -15.87 -2.17
C TRP A 170 -9.96 -16.18 -0.79
N GLN A 171 -9.86 -17.42 -0.33
CA GLN A 171 -10.32 -17.79 1.01
C GLN A 171 -9.51 -17.05 2.09
N VAL A 172 -8.20 -16.91 1.90
CA VAL A 172 -7.34 -16.14 2.80
C VAL A 172 -7.81 -14.69 2.87
N LEU A 173 -8.09 -14.06 1.73
CA LEU A 173 -8.66 -12.72 1.71
C LEU A 173 -9.97 -12.65 2.50
N VAL A 174 -10.93 -13.55 2.25
CA VAL A 174 -12.22 -13.60 2.99
C VAL A 174 -12.01 -13.76 4.50
N ASP A 175 -11.09 -14.61 4.92
CA ASP A 175 -10.80 -14.86 6.33
C ASP A 175 -10.21 -13.63 7.00
N VAL A 176 -9.26 -12.95 6.34
CA VAL A 176 -8.71 -11.69 6.84
C VAL A 176 -9.81 -10.62 6.83
N PHE A 177 -10.74 -10.60 5.85
CA PHE A 177 -11.84 -9.62 5.80
C PHE A 177 -12.71 -9.68 7.05
N ARG A 178 -13.05 -10.91 7.47
CA ARG A 178 -13.92 -11.17 8.61
C ARG A 178 -13.17 -11.01 9.93
N SER A 179 -11.95 -11.53 10.02
CA SER A 179 -11.21 -11.61 11.29
C SER A 179 -10.35 -10.37 11.57
N LYS A 180 -9.99 -9.60 10.54
CA LYS A 180 -9.01 -8.51 10.57
C LYS A 180 -7.65 -8.93 11.12
N LYS A 181 -7.28 -10.20 10.91
CA LYS A 181 -6.01 -10.80 11.39
C LYS A 181 -5.22 -11.36 10.23
N VAL A 182 -3.92 -11.09 10.22
CA VAL A 182 -2.97 -11.66 9.27
C VAL A 182 -2.19 -12.76 9.98
N LEU A 183 -2.17 -13.97 9.40
CA LEU A 183 -1.36 -15.07 9.91
C LEU A 183 0.06 -14.99 9.36
N ASN A 184 1.04 -15.44 10.15
CA ASN A 184 2.44 -15.49 9.69
C ASN A 184 2.69 -16.75 8.84
N ASN A 185 2.12 -16.79 7.64
CA ASN A 185 2.33 -17.86 6.67
C ASN A 185 2.63 -17.33 5.26
N GLN A 186 3.08 -18.21 4.35
CA GLN A 186 3.53 -17.82 3.02
C GLN A 186 2.44 -17.16 2.17
N GLN A 187 1.19 -17.64 2.25
CA GLN A 187 0.07 -17.06 1.48
C GLN A 187 -0.22 -15.62 1.91
N HIS A 188 -0.26 -15.35 3.22
CA HIS A 188 -0.44 -13.99 3.71
C HIS A 188 0.73 -13.08 3.34
N ARG A 189 1.97 -13.57 3.43
CA ARG A 189 3.16 -12.82 3.02
C ARG A 189 3.16 -12.50 1.51
N SER A 190 2.71 -13.45 0.67
CA SER A 190 2.51 -13.25 -0.77
C SER A 190 1.50 -12.13 -1.03
N LEU A 191 0.34 -12.17 -0.36
CA LEU A 191 -0.70 -11.16 -0.53
C LEU A 191 -0.30 -9.78 0.03
N LEU A 192 0.52 -9.71 1.08
CA LEU A 192 1.14 -8.47 1.55
C LEU A 192 2.12 -7.91 0.52
N PHE A 193 2.97 -8.77 -0.07
CA PHE A 193 3.95 -8.37 -1.09
C PHE A 193 3.26 -7.80 -2.34
N ASN A 194 2.23 -8.49 -2.83
CA ASN A 194 1.43 -8.07 -3.98
C ASN A 194 0.37 -7.00 -3.62
N ARG A 195 0.37 -6.52 -2.37
CA ARG A 195 -0.52 -5.45 -1.86
C ARG A 195 -2.02 -5.75 -2.00
N CYS A 196 -2.37 -7.03 -2.07
CA CYS A 196 -3.74 -7.49 -1.89
C CYS A 196 -4.16 -7.45 -0.41
N LEU A 197 -3.17 -7.47 0.50
CA LEU A 197 -3.32 -7.13 1.90
C LEU A 197 -2.54 -5.85 2.18
N LEU A 198 -3.15 -4.93 2.93
CA LEU A 198 -2.52 -3.70 3.38
C LEU A 198 -2.38 -3.72 4.90
N GLU A 199 -1.24 -3.25 5.40
CA GLU A 199 -1.05 -3.06 6.83
C GLU A 199 -1.54 -1.68 7.25
N TYR A 200 -2.51 -1.65 8.15
CA TYR A 200 -2.86 -0.45 8.90
C TYR A 200 -2.38 -0.61 10.33
N THR A 201 -1.97 0.50 10.95
CA THR A 201 -1.76 0.55 12.40
C THR A 201 -2.80 1.46 12.99
N TYR A 202 -3.63 0.91 13.88
CA TYR A 202 -4.34 1.73 14.85
C TYR A 202 -3.78 1.50 16.25
N PHE A 203 -3.80 2.55 17.05
CA PHE A 203 -3.56 2.49 18.47
C PHE A 203 -4.93 2.46 19.15
N ASN A 204 -5.26 1.35 19.82
CA ASN A 204 -6.40 1.37 20.74
C ASN A 204 -6.05 2.21 21.99
N GLU A 205 -7.00 2.38 22.92
CA GLU A 205 -6.76 3.07 24.21
C GLU A 205 -5.57 2.49 25.00
N LYS A 206 -5.18 1.24 24.71
CA LYS A 206 -4.03 0.54 25.30
C LYS A 206 -2.77 0.54 24.40
N LYS A 207 -2.72 1.37 23.35
CA LYS A 207 -1.65 1.50 22.35
C LYS A 207 -1.23 0.19 21.65
N LYS A 208 -2.10 -0.81 21.58
CA LYS A 208 -1.84 -2.07 20.87
C LYS A 208 -2.12 -1.90 19.37
N ARG A 209 -1.15 -2.26 18.53
CA ARG A 209 -1.27 -2.30 17.07
C ARG A 209 -2.26 -3.39 16.65
N LYS A 210 -3.19 -3.10 15.74
CA LYS A 210 -3.83 -4.15 14.93
C LYS A 210 -4.02 -3.75 13.48
N PHE A 211 -4.26 -4.76 12.65
CA PHE A 211 -4.21 -4.74 11.19
C PHE A 211 -5.58 -4.46 10.57
N GLY A 212 -5.62 -3.72 9.45
CA GLY A 212 -6.81 -3.44 8.62
C GLY A 212 -6.62 -4.00 7.21
N MET A 213 -7.53 -3.76 6.26
CA MET A 213 -7.43 -4.28 4.87
C MET A 213 -7.91 -3.27 3.84
N MET A 214 -7.53 -3.51 2.58
CA MET A 214 -8.20 -2.96 1.40
C MET A 214 -8.92 -4.12 0.71
N PHE A 215 -10.22 -3.96 0.45
CA PHE A 215 -10.87 -4.75 -0.59
C PHE A 215 -11.23 -3.87 -1.75
N THR A 216 -10.90 -4.37 -2.93
CA THR A 216 -11.56 -3.99 -4.16
C THR A 216 -13.06 -4.24 -3.97
N HIS A 217 -13.83 -3.18 -3.73
CA HIS A 217 -15.27 -3.17 -4.04
C HIS A 217 -15.50 -3.36 -5.54
#